data_AF-A0A8S3G9E9-F1
#
_entry.id   AF-A0A8S3G9E9-F1
#
_cell.length_a   1.000
_cell.length_b   1.000
_cell.length_c   1.000
_cell.angle_alpha   90.00
_cell.angle_beta   90.00
_cell.angle_gamma   90.00
#
_symmetry.space_group_name_H-M   'P 1'
#
loop_
_entity.id
_entity.type
_entity.pdbx_description
1 polymer ?
#
loop_
_entity_poly.entity_id
_entity_poly.type
_entity_poly.pdbx_seq_one_letter_code
_entity_poly.pdbx_strand_id
1 'polypeptide(L)'
;SFAYAEIAGLFPNKSGGASVYGAIAWIRYGKILAPISVWCNWFGWSPVVAIGTGLSAGYILSMFDSNSLVKTWQFKILSLDFIKTDLSLRIDSTFFIAAILMLIVFAVQHRGILSAARIQMIFAISSLLPLFILGIIPLFMGKVHSKNFKPFVPLMRDTITNNITTGSWDRAGITLFSGGMFIAGWSTYAFETA
;
A
#
# COMPACT_ATOMS: atom_id res chain seq x y z
N SER A 1 -15.11 -4.67 -8.88
CA SER A 1 -15.89 -3.43 -9.08
C SER A 1 -17.39 -3.69 -9.14
N PHE A 2 -17.88 -4.59 -10.02
CA PHE A 2 -19.33 -4.85 -10.16
C PHE A 2 -20.03 -5.26 -8.84
N ALA A 3 -19.43 -6.14 -8.03
CA ALA A 3 -20.00 -6.53 -6.74
C ALA A 3 -20.17 -5.34 -5.77
N TYR A 4 -19.21 -4.40 -5.73
CA TYR A 4 -19.33 -3.19 -4.90
C TYR A 4 -20.41 -2.25 -5.41
N ALA A 5 -20.52 -2.09 -6.74
CA ALA A 5 -21.57 -1.28 -7.35
C ALA A 5 -22.98 -1.85 -7.11
N GLU A 6 -23.13 -3.17 -7.16
CA GLU A 6 -24.38 -3.87 -6.85
C GLU A 6 -24.79 -3.65 -5.38
N ILE A 7 -23.85 -3.85 -4.44
CA ILE A 7 -24.10 -3.65 -3.02
C ILE A 7 -24.44 -2.18 -2.70
N ALA A 8 -23.73 -1.22 -3.30
CA ALA A 8 -24.04 0.20 -3.15
C ALA A 8 -25.44 0.53 -3.69
N GLY A 9 -25.85 -0.09 -4.79
CA GLY A 9 -27.19 0.02 -5.37
C GLY A 9 -28.31 -0.54 -4.48
N LEU A 10 -28.02 -1.56 -3.66
CA LEU A 10 -28.99 -2.12 -2.70
C LEU A 10 -29.27 -1.18 -1.51
N PHE A 11 -28.34 -0.29 -1.17
CA PHE A 11 -28.43 0.58 0.01
C PHE A 11 -28.23 2.08 -0.32
N PRO A 12 -29.05 2.68 -1.20
CA PRO A 12 -28.86 4.05 -1.66
C PRO A 12 -29.00 5.10 -0.55
N ASN A 13 -29.72 4.77 0.53
CA ASN A 13 -30.00 5.66 1.64
C ASN A 13 -29.04 5.47 2.83
N LYS A 14 -27.96 4.70 2.68
CA LYS A 14 -27.01 4.41 3.76
C LYS A 14 -25.61 4.91 3.40
N SER A 15 -25.13 5.88 4.17
CA SER A 15 -23.74 6.33 4.14
C SER A 15 -22.85 5.41 4.98
N GLY A 16 -21.59 5.22 4.56
CA GLY A 16 -20.57 4.47 5.30
C GLY A 16 -19.88 3.36 4.52
N GLY A 17 -20.21 3.20 3.23
CA GLY A 17 -19.47 2.37 2.28
C GLY A 17 -19.36 0.90 2.69
N ALA A 18 -18.25 0.26 2.30
CA ALA A 18 -18.00 -1.16 2.53
C ALA A 18 -18.15 -1.59 4.01
N SER A 19 -17.80 -0.74 4.97
CA SER A 19 -17.91 -1.03 6.40
C SER A 19 -19.38 -1.21 6.87
N VAL A 20 -20.28 -0.35 6.40
CA VAL A 20 -21.71 -0.41 6.74
C VAL A 20 -22.41 -1.50 5.94
N TYR A 21 -22.05 -1.68 4.66
CA TYR A 21 -22.60 -2.74 3.83
C TYR A 21 -22.24 -4.13 4.38
N GLY A 22 -20.98 -4.33 4.80
CA GLY A 22 -20.54 -5.55 5.46
C GLY A 22 -21.32 -5.79 6.76
N ALA A 23 -21.43 -4.78 7.63
CA ALA A 23 -22.16 -4.91 8.87
C ALA A 23 -23.64 -5.33 8.68
N ILE A 24 -24.33 -4.79 7.68
CA ILE A 24 -25.72 -5.13 7.35
C ILE A 24 -25.83 -6.59 6.87
N ALA A 25 -24.87 -7.08 6.10
CA ALA A 25 -24.85 -8.48 5.67
C ALA A 25 -24.69 -9.44 6.87
N TRP A 26 -23.78 -9.11 7.79
CA TRP A 26 -23.41 -9.97 8.91
C TRP A 26 -24.39 -9.95 10.09
N ILE A 27 -25.18 -8.88 10.26
CA ILE A 27 -26.09 -8.74 11.41
C ILE A 27 -27.17 -9.83 11.48
N ARG A 28 -27.54 -10.41 10.32
CA ARG A 28 -28.50 -11.52 10.24
C ARG A 28 -27.95 -12.82 10.79
N TYR A 29 -26.63 -13.00 10.75
CA TYR A 29 -25.94 -14.20 11.22
C TYR A 29 -25.45 -14.07 12.66
N GLY A 30 -25.20 -12.85 13.13
CA GLY A 30 -24.84 -12.59 14.51
C GLY A 30 -24.67 -11.12 14.83
N LYS A 31 -25.24 -10.67 15.94
CA LYS A 31 -25.19 -9.25 16.37
C LYS A 31 -23.76 -8.75 16.61
N ILE A 32 -22.83 -9.62 17.01
CA ILE A 32 -21.42 -9.29 17.26
C ILE A 32 -20.60 -9.25 15.97
N LEU A 33 -21.03 -9.94 14.90
CA LEU A 33 -20.29 -9.97 13.64
C LEU A 33 -20.29 -8.62 12.92
N ALA A 34 -21.38 -7.85 13.07
CA ALA A 34 -21.49 -6.50 12.53
C ALA A 34 -20.41 -5.54 13.06
N PRO A 35 -20.24 -5.33 14.38
CA PRO A 35 -19.17 -4.47 14.89
C PRO A 35 -17.76 -5.03 14.62
N ILE A 36 -17.57 -6.35 14.59
CA ILE A 36 -16.30 -6.95 14.18
C ILE A 36 -15.97 -6.58 12.73
N SER A 37 -16.93 -6.68 11.82
CA SER A 37 -16.73 -6.32 10.41
C SER A 37 -16.31 -4.86 10.23
N VAL A 38 -16.94 -3.94 10.97
CA VAL A 38 -16.54 -2.52 10.97
C VAL A 38 -15.14 -2.33 11.53
N TRP A 39 -14.80 -3.01 12.62
CA TRP A 39 -13.47 -2.98 13.23
C TRP A 39 -12.38 -3.52 12.31
N CYS A 40 -12.64 -4.61 11.59
CA CYS A 40 -11.70 -5.18 10.62
C CYS A 40 -11.40 -4.17 9.50
N ASN A 41 -12.41 -3.44 9.02
CA ASN A 41 -12.19 -2.39 8.03
C ASN A 41 -11.32 -1.26 8.63
N TRP A 42 -11.65 -0.76 9.82
CA TRP A 42 -10.88 0.29 10.48
C TRP A 42 -9.43 -0.11 10.77
N PHE A 43 -9.22 -1.34 11.24
CA PHE A 43 -7.90 -1.91 11.49
C PHE A 43 -7.12 -2.15 10.20
N GLY A 44 -7.78 -2.48 9.09
CA GLY A 44 -7.13 -2.61 7.79
C GLY A 44 -6.58 -1.29 7.26
N TRP A 45 -7.32 -0.19 7.42
CA TRP A 45 -6.94 1.12 6.87
C TRP A 45 -5.98 1.92 7.76
N SER A 46 -5.94 1.67 9.07
CA SER A 46 -5.04 2.41 9.99
C SER A 46 -3.54 2.19 9.68
N PRO A 47 -3.04 0.96 9.45
CA PRO A 47 -1.68 0.71 9.01
C PRO A 47 -1.39 1.30 7.63
N VAL A 48 -2.38 1.36 6.74
CA VAL A 48 -2.20 1.93 5.39
C VAL A 48 -1.83 3.41 5.48
N VAL A 49 -2.47 4.17 6.37
CA VAL A 49 -2.11 5.58 6.60
C VAL A 49 -0.67 5.69 7.11
N ALA A 50 -0.27 4.84 8.07
CA ALA A 50 1.09 4.83 8.60
C ALA A 50 2.15 4.46 7.55
N ILE A 51 1.87 3.46 6.70
CA ILE A 51 2.73 3.08 5.58
C ILE A 51 2.82 4.22 4.56
N GLY A 52 1.71 4.85 4.21
CA GLY A 52 1.66 5.95 3.24
C GLY A 52 2.47 7.17 3.68
N THR A 53 2.34 7.59 4.94
CA THR A 53 3.13 8.71 5.48
C THR A 53 4.59 8.34 5.68
N GLY A 54 4.88 7.08 6.04
CA GLY A 54 6.24 6.54 6.12
C GLY A 54 6.98 6.54 4.78
N LEU A 55 6.32 6.08 3.72
CA LEU A 55 6.88 6.11 2.35
C LEU A 55 7.11 7.55 1.89
N SER A 56 6.15 8.45 2.16
CA SER A 56 6.26 9.87 1.83
C SER A 56 7.44 10.52 2.56
N ALA A 57 7.63 10.21 3.84
CA ALA A 57 8.79 10.66 4.62
C ALA A 57 10.11 10.15 4.02
N GLY A 58 10.16 8.89 3.58
CA GLY A 58 11.30 8.32 2.88
C GLY A 58 11.66 9.06 1.59
N TYR A 59 10.65 9.44 0.80
CA TYR A 59 10.86 10.27 -0.41
C TYR A 59 11.37 11.67 -0.09
N ILE A 60 10.85 12.32 0.96
CA ILE A 60 11.37 13.63 1.40
C ILE A 60 12.84 13.48 1.83
N LEU A 61 13.16 12.46 2.62
CA LEU A 61 14.53 12.20 3.04
C LEU A 61 15.45 11.92 1.85
N SER A 62 14.96 11.28 0.78
CA SER A 62 15.75 11.00 -0.42
C SER A 62 16.36 12.25 -1.07
N MET A 63 15.76 13.43 -0.87
CA MET A 63 16.26 14.72 -1.37
C MET A 63 17.47 15.26 -0.61
N PHE A 64 17.75 14.75 0.60
CA PHE A 64 18.91 15.14 1.40
C PHE A 64 20.13 14.30 1.02
N ASP A 65 21.33 14.83 1.24
CA ASP A 65 22.56 14.05 1.05
C ASP A 65 22.61 12.84 2.00
N SER A 66 23.29 11.76 1.57
CA SER A 66 23.40 10.51 2.34
C SER A 66 24.08 10.72 3.69
N ASN A 67 24.99 11.68 3.80
CA ASN A 67 25.70 12.01 5.04
C ASN A 67 25.02 13.12 5.86
N SER A 68 23.85 13.58 5.43
CA SER A 68 23.09 14.59 6.19
C SER A 68 22.76 14.07 7.58
N LEU A 69 22.93 14.92 8.59
CA LEU A 69 22.54 14.64 9.98
C LEU A 69 21.08 14.20 10.09
N VAL A 70 20.21 14.72 9.21
CA VAL A 70 18.79 14.33 9.19
C VAL A 70 18.60 12.88 8.76
N LYS A 71 19.42 12.37 7.83
CA LYS A 71 19.33 10.97 7.36
C LYS A 71 20.02 9.97 8.29
N THR A 72 21.11 10.38 8.92
CA THR A 72 21.95 9.50 9.76
C THR A 72 21.48 9.44 11.21
N TRP A 73 20.70 10.43 11.66
CA TRP A 73 20.16 10.45 13.02
C TRP A 73 19.18 9.29 13.23
N GLN A 74 19.46 8.48 14.25
CA GLN A 74 18.58 7.42 14.72
C GLN A 74 18.81 7.18 16.21
N PHE A 75 17.75 6.81 16.90
CA PHE A 75 17.76 6.37 18.29
C PHE A 75 17.23 4.94 18.36
N LYS A 76 18.11 3.99 18.71
CA LYS A 76 17.76 2.58 18.84
C LYS A 76 17.04 2.36 20.18
N ILE A 77 15.78 1.92 20.12
CA ILE A 77 14.97 1.61 21.31
C ILE A 77 15.28 0.20 21.80
N LEU A 78 15.15 -0.79 20.92
CA LEU A 78 15.22 -2.20 21.29
C LEU A 78 15.84 -3.00 20.15
N SER A 79 16.82 -3.86 20.45
CA SER A 79 17.22 -4.89 19.50
C SER A 79 16.22 -6.04 19.50
N LEU A 80 15.83 -6.45 18.31
CA LEU A 80 14.90 -7.55 18.05
C LEU A 80 15.66 -8.74 17.44
N ASP A 81 16.88 -8.97 17.91
CA ASP A 81 17.78 -10.01 17.39
C ASP A 81 17.18 -11.42 17.56
N PHE A 82 16.21 -11.59 18.45
CA PHE A 82 15.44 -12.82 18.63
C PHE A 82 14.53 -13.15 17.43
N ILE A 83 14.12 -12.14 16.64
CA ILE A 83 13.30 -12.34 15.43
C ILE A 83 14.21 -12.54 14.23
N LYS A 84 15.20 -11.65 14.08
CA LYS A 84 16.12 -11.64 12.95
C LYS A 84 17.39 -10.89 13.36
N THR A 85 18.54 -11.42 12.97
CA THR A 85 19.83 -10.73 13.14
C THR A 85 19.80 -9.33 12.54
N ASP A 86 20.31 -8.36 13.28
CA ASP A 86 20.33 -6.92 12.95
C ASP A 86 18.97 -6.23 12.87
N LEU A 87 17.90 -6.88 13.35
CA LEU A 87 16.61 -6.21 13.48
C LEU A 87 16.61 -5.34 14.73
N SER A 88 16.28 -4.07 14.58
CA SER A 88 16.13 -3.16 15.71
C SER A 88 14.95 -2.23 15.53
N LEU A 89 14.24 -2.02 16.63
CA LEU A 89 13.26 -0.97 16.76
C LEU A 89 14.01 0.34 16.99
N ARG A 90 13.79 1.32 16.12
CA ARG A 90 14.42 2.64 16.18
C ARG A 90 13.41 3.74 15.96
N ILE A 91 13.69 4.90 16.53
CA ILE A 91 13.09 6.17 16.14
C ILE A 91 14.13 6.90 15.31
N ASP A 92 13.79 7.22 14.07
CA ASP A 92 14.64 7.97 13.15
C ASP A 92 13.88 9.19 12.63
N SER A 93 14.52 10.00 11.78
CA SER A 93 13.87 11.17 11.18
C SER A 93 12.64 10.80 10.34
N THR A 94 12.59 9.58 9.79
CA THR A 94 11.42 9.09 9.06
C THR A 94 10.19 9.06 9.95
N PHE A 95 10.34 8.61 11.20
CA PHE A 95 9.24 8.58 12.17
C PHE A 95 8.64 9.98 12.39
N PHE A 96 9.47 10.99 12.67
CA PHE A 96 8.99 12.35 12.93
C PHE A 96 8.35 12.99 11.69
N ILE A 97 8.97 12.86 10.52
CA ILE A 97 8.41 13.39 9.29
C ILE A 97 7.08 12.70 8.97
N ALA A 98 7.00 11.38 9.09
CA ALA A 98 5.77 10.62 8.87
C ALA A 98 4.67 11.02 9.87
N ALA A 99 5.00 11.25 11.13
CA ALA A 99 4.06 11.72 12.15
C ALA A 99 3.54 13.13 11.83
N ILE A 100 4.41 14.06 11.43
CA ILE A 100 4.01 15.40 11.00
C ILE A 100 3.08 15.33 9.78
N LEU A 101 3.42 14.53 8.77
CA LEU A 101 2.57 14.33 7.60
C LEU A 101 1.19 13.75 7.97
N MET A 102 1.16 12.80 8.90
CA MET A 102 -0.09 12.23 9.41
C MET A 102 -0.95 13.30 10.11
N LEU A 103 -0.34 14.16 10.93
CA LEU A 103 -1.04 15.27 11.57
C LEU A 103 -1.53 16.32 10.57
N ILE A 104 -0.79 16.57 9.49
CA ILE A 104 -1.24 17.43 8.39
C ILE A 104 -2.47 16.83 7.71
N VAL A 105 -2.43 15.54 7.37
CA VAL A 105 -3.58 14.83 6.78
C VAL A 105 -4.79 14.90 7.71
N PHE A 106 -4.58 14.64 9.01
CA PHE A 106 -5.62 14.75 10.04
C PHE A 106 -6.22 16.17 10.10
N ALA A 107 -5.39 17.21 10.10
CA ALA A 107 -5.83 18.61 10.14
C ALA A 107 -6.61 19.00 8.86
N VAL A 108 -6.20 18.50 7.70
CA VAL A 108 -6.93 18.69 6.44
C VAL A 108 -8.31 18.03 6.51
N GLN A 109 -8.39 16.79 7.02
CA GLN A 109 -9.66 16.08 7.16
C GLN A 109 -10.62 16.78 8.15
N HIS A 110 -10.08 17.39 9.22
CA HIS A 110 -10.88 18.13 10.20
C HIS A 110 -11.49 19.44 9.67
N ARG A 111 -10.98 20.00 8.57
CA ARG A 111 -11.52 21.23 7.94
C ARG A 111 -12.79 20.98 7.11
N GLY A 112 -13.27 19.74 7.05
CA GLY A 112 -14.54 19.38 6.43
C GLY A 112 -14.37 18.50 5.18
N ILE A 113 -15.38 17.67 4.95
CA ILE A 113 -15.40 16.60 3.94
C ILE A 113 -15.20 17.15 2.53
N LEU A 114 -15.82 18.30 2.20
CA LEU A 114 -15.72 18.91 0.87
C LEU A 114 -14.29 19.38 0.55
N SER A 115 -13.59 19.95 1.53
CA SER A 115 -12.21 20.42 1.37
C SER A 115 -11.25 19.24 1.17
N ALA A 116 -11.41 18.20 1.98
CA ALA A 116 -10.65 16.96 1.85
C ALA A 116 -10.86 16.30 0.47
N ALA A 117 -12.11 16.23 -0.01
CA ALA A 117 -12.43 15.67 -1.32
C ALA A 117 -11.77 16.45 -2.47
N ARG A 118 -11.76 17.79 -2.41
CA ARG A 118 -11.09 18.62 -3.42
C ARG A 118 -9.58 18.39 -3.43
N ILE A 119 -8.96 18.31 -2.26
CA ILE A 119 -7.52 18.03 -2.12
C ILE A 119 -7.19 16.64 -2.66
N GLN A 120 -8.00 15.63 -2.33
CA GLN A 120 -7.84 14.28 -2.87
C GLN A 120 -7.93 14.24 -4.39
N MET A 121 -8.90 14.97 -4.98
CA MET A 121 -9.04 15.09 -6.43
C MET A 121 -7.77 15.70 -7.08
N ILE A 122 -7.23 16.78 -6.49
CA ILE A 122 -6.00 17.40 -6.99
C ILE A 122 -4.83 16.40 -6.95
N PHE A 123 -4.66 15.68 -5.83
CA PHE A 123 -3.59 14.67 -5.72
C PHE A 123 -3.78 13.51 -6.69
N ALA A 124 -5.01 13.05 -6.92
CA ALA A 124 -5.32 11.98 -7.85
C ALA A 124 -5.00 12.39 -9.31
N ILE A 125 -5.40 13.59 -9.73
CA ILE A 125 -5.07 14.09 -11.07
C ILE A 125 -3.56 14.33 -11.21
N SER A 126 -2.94 14.91 -10.18
CA SER A 126 -1.50 15.17 -10.19
C SER A 126 -0.66 13.88 -10.24
N SER A 127 -1.12 12.79 -9.63
CA SER A 127 -0.40 11.51 -9.63
C SER A 127 -0.63 10.68 -10.92
N LEU A 128 -1.75 10.89 -11.61
CA LEU A 128 -2.02 10.25 -12.90
C LEU A 128 -1.00 10.67 -13.97
N LEU A 129 -0.53 11.92 -13.96
CA LEU A 129 0.42 12.40 -14.96
C LEU A 129 1.80 11.69 -14.88
N PRO A 130 2.50 11.62 -13.73
CA PRO A 130 3.72 10.83 -13.59
C PRO A 130 3.51 9.36 -13.94
N LEU A 131 2.38 8.77 -13.54
CA LEU A 131 2.07 7.37 -13.86
C LEU A 131 1.94 7.15 -15.37
N PHE A 132 1.25 8.08 -16.06
CA PHE A 132 1.13 8.06 -17.51
C PHE A 132 2.49 8.20 -18.18
N ILE A 133 3.31 9.17 -17.76
CA ILE A 133 4.67 9.38 -18.28
C ILE A 133 5.51 8.12 -18.11
N LEU A 134 5.57 7.55 -16.89
CA LEU A 134 6.40 6.38 -16.59
C LEU A 134 5.87 5.08 -17.24
N GLY A 135 4.56 4.95 -17.42
CA GLY A 135 3.95 3.75 -18.01
C GLY A 135 3.99 3.74 -19.54
N ILE A 136 3.77 4.89 -20.18
CA ILE A 136 3.54 4.98 -21.63
C ILE A 136 4.82 5.34 -22.39
N ILE A 137 5.62 6.28 -21.90
CA ILE A 137 6.81 6.76 -22.62
C ILE A 137 7.82 5.63 -22.90
N PRO A 138 8.11 4.71 -21.96
CA PRO A 138 9.05 3.62 -22.23
C PRO A 138 8.62 2.69 -23.38
N LEU A 139 7.30 2.57 -23.64
CA LEU A 139 6.77 1.79 -24.75
C LEU A 139 7.16 2.41 -26.09
N PHE A 140 7.09 3.75 -26.20
CA PHE A 140 7.46 4.48 -27.40
C PHE A 140 8.97 4.65 -27.58
N MET A 141 9.73 4.70 -26.48
CA MET A 141 11.19 4.78 -26.52
C MET A 141 11.89 3.46 -26.90
N GLY A 142 11.15 2.39 -27.20
CA GLY A 142 11.72 1.09 -27.54
C GLY A 142 12.49 0.43 -26.38
N LYS A 143 12.29 0.88 -25.13
CA LYS A 143 12.99 0.36 -23.95
C LYS A 143 12.41 -0.99 -23.47
N VAL A 144 11.34 -1.46 -24.10
CA VAL A 144 10.71 -2.76 -23.84
C VAL A 144 11.42 -3.83 -24.65
N HIS A 145 12.37 -4.51 -24.01
CA HIS A 145 13.11 -5.59 -24.64
C HIS A 145 12.28 -6.88 -24.55
N SER A 146 11.78 -7.38 -25.69
CA SER A 146 10.98 -8.61 -25.75
C SER A 146 11.73 -9.84 -25.21
N LYS A 147 13.07 -9.80 -25.17
CA LYS A 147 13.92 -10.83 -24.57
C LYS A 147 13.70 -10.97 -23.06
N ASN A 148 13.30 -9.90 -22.36
CA ASN A 148 13.08 -9.94 -20.91
C ASN A 148 11.79 -10.70 -20.52
N PHE A 149 10.91 -10.98 -21.49
CA PHE A 149 9.66 -11.69 -21.28
C PHE A 149 9.74 -13.17 -21.67
N LYS A 150 10.90 -13.63 -22.18
CA LYS A 150 11.10 -14.99 -22.66
C LYS A 150 12.37 -15.60 -22.06
N PRO A 151 12.30 -16.78 -21.42
CA PRO A 151 11.08 -17.53 -21.12
C PRO A 151 10.22 -16.86 -20.02
N PHE A 152 8.89 -16.95 -20.14
CA PHE A 152 7.98 -16.45 -19.11
C PHE A 152 7.89 -17.47 -17.97
N VAL A 153 8.89 -17.43 -17.10
CA VAL A 153 9.01 -18.32 -15.92
C VAL A 153 9.26 -17.48 -14.67
N PRO A 154 8.73 -17.90 -13.51
CA PRO A 154 9.01 -17.24 -12.26
C PRO A 154 10.51 -17.26 -11.96
N LEU A 155 11.01 -16.20 -11.34
CA LEU A 155 12.40 -16.10 -10.93
C LEU A 155 12.67 -17.10 -9.81
N MET A 156 13.82 -17.77 -9.86
CA MET A 156 14.28 -18.64 -8.78
C MET A 156 15.56 -18.04 -8.20
N ARG A 157 15.67 -18.08 -6.87
CA ARG A 157 16.93 -17.78 -6.20
C ARG A 157 17.65 -19.08 -5.94
N ASP A 158 18.83 -19.23 -6.53
CA ASP A 158 19.70 -20.36 -6.24
C ASP A 158 20.21 -20.24 -4.80
N THR A 159 19.96 -21.27 -4.00
CA THR A 159 20.33 -21.33 -2.58
C THR A 159 21.84 -21.41 -2.37
N ILE A 160 22.60 -21.81 -3.39
CA ILE A 160 24.05 -21.99 -3.31
C ILE A 160 24.78 -20.73 -3.80
N THR A 161 24.37 -20.18 -4.95
CA THR A 161 25.05 -19.01 -5.56
C THR A 161 24.42 -17.67 -5.20
N ASN A 162 23.26 -17.68 -4.51
CA ASN A 162 22.45 -16.50 -4.16
C ASN A 162 22.02 -15.63 -5.37
N ASN A 163 22.27 -16.11 -6.59
CA ASN A 163 21.95 -15.45 -7.85
C ASN A 163 20.50 -15.70 -8.23
N ILE A 164 19.93 -14.70 -8.91
CA ILE A 164 18.58 -14.76 -9.46
C ILE A 164 18.69 -15.35 -10.86
N THR A 165 18.14 -16.55 -11.04
CA THR A 165 18.11 -17.26 -12.32
C THR A 165 16.67 -17.48 -12.78
N THR A 166 16.49 -17.82 -14.06
CA THR A 166 15.19 -18.23 -14.60
C THR A 166 14.77 -19.57 -13.98
N GLY A 167 13.64 -19.57 -13.28
CA GLY A 167 13.07 -20.77 -12.66
C GLY A 167 12.22 -21.60 -13.62
N SER A 168 11.29 -22.36 -13.04
CA SER A 168 10.33 -23.19 -13.78
C SER A 168 8.93 -23.07 -13.16
N TRP A 169 7.90 -23.50 -13.89
CA TRP A 169 6.52 -23.58 -13.38
C TRP A 169 6.31 -24.84 -12.54
N ASP A 170 7.12 -24.98 -11.50
CA ASP A 170 6.95 -26.01 -10.48
C ASP A 170 6.12 -25.46 -9.31
N ARG A 171 5.94 -26.28 -8.27
CA ARG A 171 5.17 -25.89 -7.08
C ARG A 171 5.75 -24.64 -6.42
N ALA A 172 7.07 -24.47 -6.42
CA ALA A 172 7.74 -23.30 -5.86
C ALA A 172 7.48 -22.05 -6.72
N GLY A 173 7.59 -22.17 -8.04
CA GLY A 173 7.30 -21.12 -9.00
C GLY A 173 5.86 -20.63 -8.96
N ILE A 174 4.88 -21.55 -8.89
CA ILE A 174 3.46 -21.20 -8.72
C ILE A 174 3.24 -20.48 -7.39
N THR A 175 3.88 -20.93 -6.31
CA THR A 175 3.78 -20.28 -4.99
C THR A 175 4.32 -18.86 -5.05
N LEU A 176 5.49 -18.65 -5.67
CA LEU A 176 6.08 -17.33 -5.83
C LEU A 176 5.20 -16.41 -6.69
N PHE A 177 4.70 -16.91 -7.83
CA PHE A 177 3.79 -16.17 -8.68
C PHE A 177 2.51 -15.75 -7.95
N SER A 178 1.91 -16.68 -7.19
CA SER A 178 0.70 -16.43 -6.40
C SER A 178 0.97 -15.40 -5.28
N GLY A 179 2.12 -15.47 -4.63
CA GLY A 179 2.56 -14.47 -3.65
C GLY A 179 2.74 -13.08 -4.27
N GLY A 180 3.30 -13.01 -5.48
CA GLY A 180 3.41 -11.77 -6.25
C GLY A 180 2.03 -11.18 -6.59
N MET A 181 1.09 -12.02 -7.04
CA MET A 181 -0.29 -11.61 -7.30
C MET A 181 -1.02 -11.17 -6.03
N PHE A 182 -0.78 -11.84 -4.90
CA PHE A 182 -1.33 -11.44 -3.60
C PHE A 182 -0.85 -10.04 -3.18
N ILE A 183 0.44 -9.73 -3.38
CA ILE A 183 0.97 -8.39 -3.13
C ILE A 183 0.39 -7.38 -4.14
N ALA A 184 0.25 -7.76 -5.42
CA ALA A 184 -0.32 -6.90 -6.44
C ALA A 184 -1.81 -6.58 -6.19
N GLY A 185 -2.54 -7.47 -5.49
CA GLY A 185 -3.94 -7.28 -5.11
C GLY A 185 -4.20 -5.99 -4.34
N TRP A 186 -3.21 -5.44 -3.62
CA TRP A 186 -3.31 -4.15 -2.94
C TRP A 186 -3.69 -2.99 -3.86
N SER A 187 -3.30 -3.04 -5.14
CA SER A 187 -3.70 -2.04 -6.13
C SER A 187 -5.21 -2.00 -6.38
N THR A 188 -5.94 -3.08 -6.05
CA THR A 188 -7.38 -3.22 -6.29
C THR A 188 -8.24 -2.85 -5.08
N TYR A 189 -7.66 -2.75 -3.88
CA TYR A 189 -8.42 -2.43 -2.66
C TYR A 189 -8.87 -0.97 -2.60
N ALA A 190 -8.36 -0.10 -3.49
CA ALA A 190 -8.85 1.26 -3.65
C ALA A 190 -10.36 1.33 -3.96
N PHE A 191 -10.97 0.27 -4.53
CA PHE A 191 -12.41 0.21 -4.76
C PHE A 191 -13.25 0.13 -3.46
N GLU A 192 -12.66 -0.18 -2.30
CA GLU A 192 -13.39 -0.19 -1.03
C GLU A 192 -13.63 1.21 -0.45
N THR A 193 -12.86 2.20 -0.92
CA THR A 193 -12.95 3.60 -0.48
C THR A 193 -13.70 4.51 -1.47
N ALA A 194 -14.04 3.96 -2.64
CA ALA A 194 -14.84 4.60 -3.69
C ALA A 194 -16.34 4.35 -3.49
#